data_AF-A0A353R471-F1
#
_entry.id   AF-A0A353R471-F1
#
_cell.length_a   1.000
_cell.length_b   1.000
_cell.length_c   1.000
_cell.angle_alpha   90.00
_cell.angle_beta   90.00
_cell.angle_gamma   90.00
#
_symmetry.space_group_name_H-M   'P 1'
#
loop_
_entity.id
_entity.type
_entity.pdbx_description
1 polymer ?
#
loop_
_entity_poly.entity_id
_entity_poly.type
_entity_poly.pdbx_seq_one_letter_code
_entity_poly.pdbx_strand_id
1 'polypeptide(L)'
;LPDKAIDIVDEVGASLQLLPEARRRKTVTAGDVEAIVAKVARIPPKQVSRSDRETMRNLERDLKLVIYGQDAAILTLANALKTNRSGLGNPGAPIRR
;
A
#
# COMPACT_ATOMS: atom_id res chain seq x y z
N LEU A 1 -11.76 -9.87 -14.90
CA LEU A 1 -10.86 -8.75 -14.56
C LEU A 1 -10.04 -8.31 -15.78
N PRO A 2 -10.61 -7.46 -16.65
CA PRO A 2 -9.84 -6.51 -17.47
C PRO A 2 -10.20 -5.03 -17.19
N ASP A 3 -11.39 -4.78 -16.64
CA ASP A 3 -12.02 -3.46 -16.56
C ASP A 3 -11.20 -2.44 -15.76
N LYS A 4 -10.80 -2.82 -14.55
CA LYS A 4 -10.07 -1.92 -13.64
C LYS A 4 -8.69 -1.50 -14.15
N ALA A 5 -8.03 -2.34 -14.95
CA ALA A 5 -6.73 -1.98 -15.49
C ALA A 5 -6.85 -0.90 -16.57
N ILE A 6 -7.95 -0.93 -17.35
CA ILE A 6 -8.26 0.09 -18.34
C ILE A 6 -8.62 1.41 -17.65
N ASP A 7 -9.41 1.37 -16.57
CA ASP A 7 -9.74 2.56 -15.77
C ASP A 7 -8.49 3.28 -15.25
N ILE A 8 -7.50 2.51 -14.76
CA ILE A 8 -6.25 3.09 -14.25
C ILE A 8 -5.42 3.69 -15.38
N VAL A 9 -5.34 3.05 -16.55
CA VAL A 9 -4.59 3.57 -17.69
C VAL A 9 -5.22 4.86 -18.22
N ASP A 10 -6.55 4.92 -18.29
CA ASP A 10 -7.28 6.12 -18.72
C ASP A 10 -7.07 7.29 -17.73
N GLU A 11 -7.23 7.04 -16.43
CA GLU A 11 -7.04 8.04 -15.39
C GLU A 11 -5.58 8.56 -15.35
N VAL A 12 -4.59 7.70 -15.58
CA VAL A 12 -3.18 8.10 -15.70
C VAL A 12 -2.96 9.00 -16.93
N GLY A 13 -3.56 8.63 -18.07
CA GLY A 13 -3.50 9.43 -19.29
C GLY A 13 -4.13 10.81 -19.12
N ALA A 14 -5.34 10.87 -18.55
CA ALA A 14 -6.05 12.10 -18.22
C ALA A 14 -5.24 12.98 -17.25
N SER A 15 -4.67 12.37 -16.20
CA SER A 15 -3.84 13.09 -15.22
C SER A 15 -2.60 13.75 -15.85
N LEU A 16 -2.02 13.16 -16.90
CA LEU A 16 -0.89 13.77 -17.63
C LEU A 16 -1.34 14.87 -18.59
N GLN A 17 -2.51 14.76 -19.20
CA GLN A 17 -3.09 15.81 -20.06
C GLN A 17 -3.48 17.07 -19.28
N LEU A 18 -3.88 16.93 -18.02
CA LEU A 18 -4.20 18.05 -17.13
C LEU A 18 -2.97 18.86 -16.69
N LEU A 19 -1.76 18.36 -16.92
CA LEU A 19 -0.54 19.13 -16.65
C LEU A 19 -0.39 20.29 -17.64
N PRO A 20 0.26 21.40 -17.23
CA PRO A 20 0.62 22.50 -18.12
C PRO A 20 1.46 21.99 -19.31
N GLU A 21 1.33 22.63 -20.48
CA GLU A 21 1.99 22.16 -21.72
C GLU A 21 3.49 21.91 -21.56
N ALA A 22 4.19 22.77 -20.81
CA ALA A 22 5.61 22.63 -20.51
C ALA A 22 5.99 21.36 -19.72
N ARG A 23 5.02 20.69 -19.09
CA ARG A 23 5.20 19.47 -18.28
C ARG A 23 4.45 18.26 -18.83
N ARG A 24 3.74 18.42 -19.96
CA ARG A 24 3.06 17.30 -20.63
C ARG A 24 4.11 16.36 -21.22
N ARG A 25 4.00 15.10 -20.86
CA ARG A 25 4.85 14.02 -21.38
C ARG A 25 3.98 12.96 -22.03
N LYS A 26 4.43 12.43 -23.17
CA LYS A 26 3.73 11.37 -23.93
C LYS A 26 4.02 9.96 -23.41
N THR A 27 5.01 9.82 -22.54
CA THR A 27 5.42 8.53 -21.95
C THR A 27 4.94 8.46 -20.51
N VAL A 28 4.16 7.41 -20.22
CA VAL A 28 3.71 7.06 -18.88
C VAL A 28 4.83 6.30 -18.16
N THR A 29 5.11 6.66 -16.92
CA THR A 29 6.09 5.96 -16.07
C THR A 29 5.40 5.11 -15.01
N ALA A 30 6.10 4.12 -14.45
CA ALA A 30 5.57 3.31 -13.36
C ALA A 30 5.13 4.14 -12.15
N GLY A 31 5.84 5.25 -11.85
CA GLY A 31 5.47 6.16 -10.76
C GLY A 31 4.15 6.91 -10.98
N ASP A 32 3.74 7.14 -12.24
CA ASP A 32 2.44 7.75 -12.54
C ASP A 32 1.29 6.78 -12.23
N VAL A 33 1.48 5.51 -12.59
CA VAL A 33 0.54 4.43 -12.29
C VAL A 33 0.44 4.22 -10.78
N GLU A 34 1.58 4.17 -10.07
CA GLU A 34 1.62 4.05 -8.62
C GLU A 34 0.85 5.19 -7.91
N ALA A 35 0.96 6.42 -8.40
CA ALA A 35 0.25 7.57 -7.81
C ALA A 35 -1.28 7.47 -7.97
N ILE A 36 -1.77 7.02 -9.13
CA ILE A 36 -3.20 6.82 -9.37
C ILE A 36 -3.72 5.61 -8.59
N VAL A 37 -3.00 4.49 -8.60
CA VAL A 37 -3.35 3.30 -7.80
C VAL A 37 -3.42 3.66 -6.31
N ALA A 38 -2.45 4.42 -5.80
CA ALA A 38 -2.42 4.93 -4.44
C ALA A 38 -3.66 5.79 -4.11
N LYS A 39 -4.06 6.68 -5.02
CA LYS A 39 -5.25 7.53 -4.88
C LYS A 39 -6.54 6.70 -4.85
N VAL A 40 -6.68 5.74 -5.77
CA VAL A 40 -7.84 4.84 -5.86
C VAL A 40 -7.93 3.92 -4.63
N ALA A 41 -6.80 3.40 -4.17
CA ALA A 41 -6.71 2.53 -2.99
C ALA A 41 -6.72 3.28 -1.65
N ARG A 42 -6.65 4.62 -1.66
CA ARG A 42 -6.47 5.49 -0.47
C ARG A 42 -5.22 5.15 0.37
N ILE A 43 -4.14 4.72 -0.29
CA ILE A 43 -2.87 4.38 0.36
C ILE A 43 -1.79 5.37 -0.15
N PRO A 44 -1.16 6.18 0.71
CA PRO A 44 -0.23 7.23 0.26
C PRO A 44 1.00 6.69 -0.48
N PRO A 45 1.34 7.22 -1.68
CA PRO A 45 2.28 6.59 -2.63
C PRO A 45 3.72 6.48 -2.15
N LYS A 46 4.19 7.37 -1.26
CA LYS A 46 5.56 7.35 -0.71
C LYS A 46 5.71 6.56 0.60
N GLN A 47 4.63 6.27 1.32
CA GLN A 47 4.71 5.58 2.61
C GLN A 47 4.78 4.05 2.47
N VAL A 48 4.29 3.50 1.35
CA VAL A 48 4.02 2.05 1.23
C VAL A 48 5.27 1.18 1.19
N SER A 49 6.42 1.68 0.74
CA SER A 49 7.60 0.80 0.59
C SER A 49 8.57 0.86 1.78
N ARG A 50 9.00 2.08 2.15
CA ARG A 50 10.11 2.27 3.09
C ARG A 50 9.66 2.59 4.51
N SER A 51 8.71 3.53 4.65
CA SER A 51 8.15 3.93 5.96
C SER A 51 7.48 2.74 6.63
N ASP A 52 6.62 2.05 5.90
CA ASP A 52 5.92 0.93 6.47
C ASP A 52 6.84 -0.27 6.77
N ARG A 53 7.93 -0.48 6.01
CA ARG A 53 8.93 -1.50 6.36
C ARG A 53 9.54 -1.23 7.73
N GLU A 54 9.83 0.04 8.01
CA GLU A 54 10.37 0.48 9.29
C GLU A 54 9.33 0.37 10.42
N THR A 55 8.08 0.77 10.15
CA THR A 55 6.95 0.58 11.07
C THR A 55 6.73 -0.89 11.39
N MET A 56 6.74 -1.79 10.40
CA MET A 56 6.58 -3.24 10.60
C MET A 56 7.77 -3.88 11.31
N ARG A 57 8.98 -3.32 11.14
CA ARG A 57 10.17 -3.77 11.87
C ARG A 57 10.08 -3.44 13.36
N ASN A 58 9.49 -2.30 13.70
CA ASN A 58 9.38 -1.81 15.09
C ASN A 58 8.07 -2.21 15.79
N LEU A 59 7.06 -2.67 15.04
CA LEU A 59 5.70 -2.95 15.53
C LEU A 59 5.65 -3.82 16.80
N GLU A 60 6.37 -4.94 16.85
CA GLU A 60 6.37 -5.82 18.04
C GLU A 60 6.97 -5.14 19.27
N ARG A 61 8.09 -4.42 19.09
CA ARG A 61 8.73 -3.68 20.16
C ARG A 61 7.78 -2.62 20.70
N ASP A 62 7.18 -1.85 19.80
CA ASP A 62 6.32 -0.73 20.16
C ASP A 62 5.03 -1.21 20.86
N LEU A 63 4.48 -2.37 20.47
CA LEU A 63 3.34 -2.99 21.16
C LEU A 63 3.70 -3.51 22.57
N LYS A 64 4.89 -4.08 22.75
CA LYS A 64 5.38 -4.54 24.06
C LYS A 64 5.67 -3.39 25.04
N LEU A 65 5.88 -2.18 24.54
CA LEU A 65 6.03 -0.99 25.40
C LEU A 65 4.71 -0.55 26.04
N VAL A 66 3.57 -0.94 25.46
CA VAL A 66 2.24 -0.49 25.89
C VAL A 66 1.41 -1.64 26.48
N ILE A 67 1.67 -2.88 26.05
CA ILE A 67 0.90 -4.07 26.44
C ILE A 67 1.82 -5.05 27.15
N TYR A 68 1.55 -5.29 28.43
CA TYR A 68 2.32 -6.20 29.28
C TYR A 68 1.65 -7.58 29.41
N GLY A 69 2.46 -8.65 29.42
CA GLY A 69 2.00 -10.02 29.68
C GLY A 69 1.26 -10.70 28.52
N GLN A 70 1.20 -10.09 27.32
CA GLN A 70 0.49 -10.62 26.14
C GLN A 70 1.42 -10.85 24.94
N ASP A 71 2.62 -11.38 25.20
CA ASP A 71 3.63 -11.61 24.17
C ASP A 71 3.14 -12.49 23.00
N ALA A 72 2.35 -13.53 23.31
CA ALA A 72 1.81 -14.45 22.30
C ALA A 72 0.79 -13.78 21.37
N ALA A 73 -0.03 -12.85 21.90
CA ALA A 73 -1.00 -12.11 21.11
C ALA A 73 -0.29 -11.09 20.20
N ILE A 74 0.71 -10.38 20.73
CA ILE A 74 1.51 -9.41 19.97
C ILE A 74 2.23 -10.11 18.80
N LEU A 75 2.84 -11.27 19.05
CA LEU A 75 3.53 -12.06 18.03
C LEU A 75 2.57 -12.52 16.92
N THR A 76 1.39 -13.02 17.30
CA THR A 76 0.35 -13.46 16.35
C THR A 76 -0.10 -12.31 15.45
N LEU A 77 -0.35 -11.15 16.04
CA LEU A 77 -0.81 -9.97 15.32
C LEU A 77 0.26 -9.43 14.35
N ALA A 78 1.51 -9.37 14.80
CA ALA A 78 2.64 -8.93 13.99
C ALA A 78 2.88 -9.88 12.81
N ASN A 79 2.78 -11.19 13.01
CA ASN A 79 2.91 -12.18 11.94
C ASN A 79 1.77 -12.09 10.92
N ALA A 80 0.53 -11.89 11.37
CA ALA A 80 -0.62 -11.70 10.49
C ALA A 80 -0.45 -10.45 9.60
N LEU A 81 0.00 -9.34 10.18
CA LEU A 81 0.27 -8.08 9.45
C LEU A 81 1.44 -8.22 8.47
N LYS A 82 2.55 -8.87 8.86
CA LYS A 82 3.69 -9.15 7.96
C LYS A 82 3.28 -10.04 6.78
N THR A 83 2.43 -11.04 7.02
CA THR A 83 1.95 -11.99 5.99
C THR A 83 0.98 -11.31 5.01
N ASN A 84 0.07 -10.47 5.51
CA ASN A 84 -0.81 -9.68 4.65
C ASN A 84 0.01 -8.74 3.74
N ARG A 85 1.07 -8.15 4.30
CA ARG A 85 1.93 -7.20 3.62
C ARG A 85 2.88 -7.81 2.58
N SER A 86 3.32 -9.06 2.76
CA SER A 86 4.13 -9.76 1.75
C SER A 86 3.32 -10.19 0.52
N GLY A 87 2.02 -9.93 0.50
CA GLY A 87 1.12 -10.42 -0.55
C GLY A 87 0.86 -11.92 -0.48
N LEU A 88 1.35 -12.59 0.59
CA LEU A 88 1.09 -14.01 0.87
C LEU A 88 -0.21 -14.22 1.65
N GLY A 89 -0.91 -13.14 1.99
CA GLY A 89 -2.26 -13.16 2.54
C GLY A 89 -3.30 -13.27 1.43
N ASN A 90 -4.17 -14.28 1.50
CA ASN A 90 -5.26 -14.48 0.57
C ASN A 90 -6.13 -13.20 0.51
N PRO A 91 -6.25 -12.49 -0.64
CA PRO A 91 -6.93 -11.19 -0.75
C PRO A 91 -8.40 -11.18 -0.35
N GLY A 92 -9.03 -12.36 -0.19
CA GLY A 92 -10.43 -12.54 0.19
C GLY A 92 -10.66 -13.09 1.60
N ALA A 93 -9.63 -13.25 2.43
CA ALA A 93 -9.83 -13.80 3.78
C ALA A 93 -10.23 -12.68 4.78
N PRO A 94 -11.33 -12.84 5.54
CA PRO A 94 -11.68 -11.90 6.59
C PRO A 94 -10.60 -11.90 7.67
N ILE A 95 -10.29 -10.71 8.21
CA ILE A 95 -9.47 -10.55 9.40
C ILE A 95 -10.20 -11.29 10.52
N ARG A 96 -9.69 -12.47 10.92
CA ARG A 96 -10.32 -13.28 11.98
C ARG A 96 -10.24 -12.50 13.30
N ARG A 97 -11.41 -12.26 13.89
CA ARG A 97 -11.59 -11.77 15.27
C ARG A 97 -11.04 -12.76 16.28
#